data_AF-A0AAJ2WEX2-F1
#
_entry.id   AF-A0AAJ2WEX2-F1
#
_cell.length_a   1.000
_cell.length_b   1.000
_cell.length_c   1.000
_cell.angle_alpha   90.00
_cell.angle_beta   90.00
_cell.angle_gamma   90.00
#
_symmetry.space_group_name_H-M   'P 1'
#
loop_
_entity.id
_entity.type
_entity.pdbx_description
1 polymer ?
#
loop_
_entity_poly.entity_id
_entity_poly.type
_entity_poly.pdbx_seq_one_letter_code
_entity_poly.pdbx_strand_id
1 'polypeptide(L)'
;MGKISSLCKRIGARLHKNHPLWLFGGSRGRACDIYIETDETAWSVKLFGMKRRTTELCFTDDRRYFIRSYIAFAAGMFARVPLDSKKRELPAYDFCAGFRDEWYMKRFKPVLLINPVCLQINYTSACGNRIVGAGEIMNDMYIYSSSRLMSDIVAESNE
;
A
#
# COMPACT_ATOMS: atom_id res chain seq x y z
N MET A 1 -5.63 -7.60 -8.61
CA MET A 1 -5.19 -6.76 -9.75
C MET A 1 -6.14 -6.76 -10.95
N GLY A 2 -6.85 -7.84 -11.27
CA GLY A 2 -7.88 -7.81 -12.33
C GLY A 2 -8.88 -6.65 -12.17
N LYS A 3 -9.32 -6.38 -10.93
CA LYS A 3 -10.20 -5.25 -10.60
C LYS A 3 -9.62 -3.87 -10.97
N ILE A 4 -8.32 -3.63 -10.73
CA ILE A 4 -7.68 -2.35 -11.08
C ILE A 4 -7.61 -2.20 -12.61
N SER A 5 -7.23 -3.26 -13.33
CA SER A 5 -7.24 -3.23 -14.81
C SER A 5 -8.64 -2.95 -15.38
N SER A 6 -9.66 -3.63 -14.87
CA SER A 6 -11.06 -3.39 -15.26
C SER A 6 -11.51 -1.97 -14.93
N LEU A 7 -11.10 -1.43 -13.78
CA LEU A 7 -11.38 -0.06 -13.40
C LEU A 7 -10.74 0.93 -14.39
N CYS A 8 -9.44 0.78 -14.67
CA CYS A 8 -8.73 1.69 -15.57
C CYS A 8 -9.41 1.75 -16.94
N LYS A 9 -9.80 0.59 -17.50
CA LYS A 9 -10.57 0.54 -18.76
C LYS A 9 -11.90 1.28 -18.69
N ARG A 10 -12.61 1.19 -17.56
CA ARG A 10 -13.93 1.82 -17.37
C ARG A 10 -13.84 3.35 -17.32
N ILE A 11 -12.79 3.89 -16.73
CA ILE A 11 -12.61 5.34 -16.52
C ILE A 11 -11.65 5.97 -17.56
N GLY A 12 -11.22 5.22 -18.57
CA GLY A 12 -10.26 5.71 -19.58
C GLY A 12 -8.80 5.84 -19.10
N ALA A 13 -8.49 5.43 -17.87
CA ALA A 13 -7.12 5.47 -17.34
C ALA A 13 -6.22 4.40 -17.97
N ARG A 14 -4.91 4.67 -18.00
CA ARG A 14 -3.89 3.76 -18.54
C ARG A 14 -3.14 3.08 -17.39
N LEU A 15 -2.97 1.76 -17.51
CA LEU A 15 -2.21 0.96 -16.54
C LEU A 15 -0.87 0.55 -17.14
N HIS A 16 0.22 1.04 -16.56
CA HIS A 16 1.59 0.71 -16.97
C HIS A 16 2.20 -0.26 -15.96
N LYS A 17 2.89 -1.28 -16.46
CA LYS A 17 3.55 -2.29 -15.62
C LYS A 17 5.05 -2.05 -15.72
N ASN A 18 5.73 -1.93 -14.59
CA ASN A 18 7.14 -1.57 -14.60
C ASN A 18 8.07 -2.79 -14.76
N HIS A 19 7.59 -3.99 -14.46
CA HIS A 19 8.37 -5.22 -14.68
C HIS A 19 7.46 -6.45 -14.94
N PRO A 20 7.96 -7.53 -15.59
CA PRO A 20 7.14 -8.67 -16.02
C PRO A 20 6.44 -9.44 -14.88
N LEU A 21 7.03 -9.45 -13.68
CA LEU A 21 6.54 -10.16 -12.48
C LEU A 21 5.83 -9.25 -11.45
N TRP A 22 5.33 -8.09 -11.87
CA TRP A 22 4.66 -7.10 -11.01
C TRP A 22 3.50 -7.66 -10.18
N LEU A 23 2.85 -8.74 -10.62
CA LEU A 23 1.72 -9.37 -9.92
C LEU A 23 2.11 -10.01 -8.58
N PHE A 24 3.37 -10.38 -8.40
CA PHE A 24 3.84 -11.10 -7.20
C PHE A 24 4.39 -10.17 -6.11
N GLY A 25 4.26 -8.84 -6.26
CA GLY A 25 4.52 -7.85 -5.21
C GLY A 25 5.79 -8.17 -4.44
N GLY A 26 6.91 -8.23 -5.14
CA GLY A 26 8.17 -8.60 -4.55
C GLY A 26 8.64 -7.49 -3.62
N SER A 27 8.64 -7.75 -2.30
CA SER A 27 9.30 -6.91 -1.28
C SER A 27 10.80 -6.67 -1.54
N ARG A 28 11.38 -7.33 -2.56
CA ARG A 28 12.81 -7.26 -2.91
C ARG A 28 13.15 -6.15 -3.91
N GLY A 29 12.18 -5.62 -4.67
CA GLY A 29 12.42 -4.53 -5.62
C GLY A 29 12.17 -3.15 -5.00
N ARG A 30 13.09 -2.20 -5.18
CA ARG A 30 12.88 -0.80 -4.76
C ARG A 30 11.96 -0.04 -5.70
N ALA A 31 12.01 -0.32 -7.00
CA ALA A 31 11.15 0.29 -8.00
C ALA A 31 9.66 0.03 -7.71
N CYS A 32 8.79 0.98 -8.05
CA CYS A 32 7.35 0.77 -8.11
C CYS A 32 6.98 -0.37 -9.06
N ASP A 33 5.86 -1.03 -8.80
CA ASP A 33 5.47 -2.22 -9.56
C ASP A 33 4.58 -1.84 -10.76
N ILE A 34 3.74 -0.81 -10.60
CA ILE A 34 2.83 -0.30 -11.65
C ILE A 34 2.68 1.22 -11.56
N TYR A 35 2.24 1.82 -12.66
CA TYR A 35 1.69 3.17 -12.70
C TYR A 35 0.25 3.15 -13.19
N ILE A 36 -0.60 4.00 -12.61
CA ILE A 36 -1.95 4.29 -13.12
C ILE A 36 -1.94 5.75 -13.55
N GLU A 37 -2.13 5.97 -14.84
CA GLU A 37 -2.16 7.28 -15.46
C GLU A 37 -3.62 7.66 -15.75
N THR A 38 -4.05 8.78 -15.18
CA THR A 38 -5.24 9.53 -15.60
C THR A 38 -4.79 10.78 -16.38
N ASP A 39 -5.72 11.62 -16.82
CA ASP A 39 -5.37 12.85 -17.53
C ASP A 39 -4.54 13.81 -16.67
N GLU A 40 -4.85 13.90 -15.37
CA GLU A 40 -4.18 14.82 -14.45
C GLU A 40 -3.20 14.17 -13.47
N THR A 41 -3.34 12.88 -13.18
CA THR A 41 -2.63 12.23 -12.07
C THR A 41 -1.84 11.01 -12.56
N ALA A 42 -0.58 10.92 -12.14
CA ALA A 42 0.26 9.74 -12.27
C ALA A 42 0.42 9.06 -10.89
N TRP A 43 -0.35 7.99 -10.67
CA TRP A 43 -0.27 7.19 -9.46
C TRP A 43 0.86 6.16 -9.61
N SER A 44 1.94 6.32 -8.86
CA SER A 44 3.04 5.37 -8.82
C SER A 44 2.85 4.39 -7.67
N VAL A 45 2.58 3.13 -7.97
CA VAL A 45 2.09 2.18 -6.98
C VAL A 45 3.14 1.10 -6.72
N LYS A 46 3.53 0.99 -5.45
CA LYS A 46 4.30 -0.12 -4.90
C LYS A 46 3.39 -1.05 -4.12
N LEU A 47 3.38 -2.32 -4.50
CA LEU A 47 2.68 -3.39 -3.81
C LEU A 47 3.43 -3.79 -2.55
N PHE A 48 2.72 -3.74 -1.43
CA PHE A 48 3.22 -4.21 -0.15
C PHE A 48 2.52 -5.52 0.24
N GLY A 49 3.29 -6.62 0.16
CA GLY A 49 2.80 -7.97 0.39
C GLY A 49 2.51 -8.27 1.86
N MET A 50 1.24 -8.49 2.20
CA MET A 50 0.85 -9.00 3.52
C MET A 50 0.62 -10.51 3.48
N LYS A 51 0.96 -11.23 4.56
CA LYS A 51 0.78 -12.69 4.59
C LYS A 51 -0.67 -13.11 4.82
N ARG A 52 -1.42 -12.38 5.65
CA ARG A 52 -2.77 -12.76 6.09
C ARG A 52 -3.63 -11.52 6.27
N ARG A 53 -4.94 -11.66 6.08
CA ARG A 53 -5.92 -10.59 6.35
C ARG A 53 -6.20 -10.39 7.84
N THR A 54 -5.86 -11.36 8.67
CA THR A 54 -6.10 -11.36 10.13
C THR A 54 -4.96 -10.74 10.93
N THR A 55 -3.92 -10.25 10.26
CA THR A 55 -2.77 -9.58 10.91
C THR A 55 -2.89 -8.08 10.76
N GLU A 56 -2.23 -7.34 11.65
CA GLU A 56 -2.07 -5.89 11.53
C GLU A 56 -0.69 -5.55 10.98
N LEU A 57 -0.62 -4.45 10.23
CA LEU A 57 0.63 -3.84 9.80
C LEU A 57 0.91 -2.63 10.69
N CYS A 58 2.03 -2.63 11.40
CA CYS A 58 2.39 -1.55 12.31
C CYS A 58 3.66 -0.87 11.80
N PHE A 59 3.56 0.39 11.40
CA PHE A 59 4.70 1.25 11.09
C PHE A 59 5.22 1.94 12.33
N THR A 60 6.50 2.30 12.33
CA THR A 60 7.16 3.01 13.44
C THR A 60 7.81 4.30 12.97
N ASP A 61 8.15 5.16 13.93
CA ASP A 61 8.89 6.41 13.75
C ASP A 61 10.25 6.24 13.06
N ASP A 62 10.97 5.17 13.37
CA ASP A 62 12.28 4.83 12.80
C ASP A 62 12.23 4.25 11.38
N ARG A 63 11.17 4.53 10.60
CA ARG A 63 10.93 3.97 9.25
C ARG A 63 10.99 2.44 9.21
N ARG A 64 10.57 1.79 10.30
CA ARG A 64 10.44 0.33 10.35
C ARG A 64 8.98 -0.08 10.36
N TYR A 65 8.77 -1.37 10.22
CA TYR A 65 7.46 -1.98 10.37
C TYR A 65 7.57 -3.35 11.01
N PHE A 66 6.48 -3.81 11.61
CA PHE A 66 6.30 -5.18 12.03
C PHE A 66 4.87 -5.63 11.72
N ILE A 67 4.67 -6.94 11.70
CA ILE A 67 3.36 -7.55 11.54
C ILE A 67 2.94 -8.11 12.89
N ARG A 68 1.77 -7.68 13.37
CA ARG A 68 1.15 -8.23 14.57
C ARG A 68 0.15 -9.31 14.17
N SER A 69 0.28 -10.47 14.78
CA SER A 69 -0.64 -11.59 14.64
C SER A 69 -1.30 -11.91 15.98
N TYR A 70 -2.39 -12.65 15.96
CA TYR A 70 -3.13 -13.01 17.17
C TYR A 70 -3.22 -14.52 17.30
N ILE A 71 -2.84 -15.04 18.46
CA ILE A 71 -3.01 -16.46 18.80
C ILE A 71 -4.19 -16.57 19.76
N ALA A 72 -5.06 -17.54 19.52
CA ALA A 72 -6.17 -17.88 20.43
C ALA A 72 -5.79 -19.12 21.23
N PHE A 73 -5.95 -19.06 22.55
CA PHE A 73 -5.82 -20.23 23.43
C PHE A 73 -7.21 -20.81 23.72
N ALA A 74 -7.34 -22.14 23.63
CA ALA A 74 -8.63 -22.85 23.78
C ALA A 74 -9.05 -23.08 25.24
N ALA A 75 -8.28 -22.62 26.23
CA ALA A 75 -8.51 -22.88 27.65
C ALA A 75 -9.58 -21.97 28.28
N GLY A 76 -10.80 -21.97 27.73
CA GLY A 76 -11.99 -21.38 28.35
C GLY A 76 -12.12 -19.84 28.32
N MET A 77 -11.09 -19.12 27.88
CA MET A 77 -11.12 -17.67 27.67
C MET A 77 -10.60 -17.37 26.27
N PHE A 78 -11.41 -16.79 25.38
CA PHE A 78 -10.98 -16.33 24.06
C PHE A 78 -10.10 -15.07 24.18
N ALA A 79 -9.00 -15.15 24.93
CA ALA A 79 -7.98 -14.11 24.98
C ALA A 79 -7.14 -14.19 23.70
N ARG A 80 -7.17 -13.12 22.89
CA ARG A 80 -6.28 -12.97 21.73
C ARG A 80 -4.98 -12.35 22.20
N VAL A 81 -3.92 -13.14 22.27
CA VAL A 81 -2.59 -12.64 22.65
C VAL A 81 -1.90 -12.10 21.39
N PRO A 82 -1.46 -10.82 21.38
CA PRO A 82 -0.71 -10.27 20.25
C PRO A 82 0.71 -10.85 20.21
N LEU A 83 1.13 -11.27 19.02
CA LEU A 83 2.48 -11.71 18.71
C LEU A 83 3.06 -10.82 17.61
N ASP A 84 4.08 -10.05 17.97
CA ASP A 84 4.76 -9.13 17.07
C ASP A 84 5.94 -9.83 16.38
N SER A 85 6.00 -9.71 15.06
CA SER A 85 7.17 -10.15 14.31
C SER A 85 8.38 -9.25 14.60
N LYS A 86 9.60 -9.74 14.31
CA LYS A 86 10.80 -8.88 14.29
C LYS A 86 10.56 -7.63 13.44
N LYS A 87 10.94 -6.45 13.98
CA LYS A 87 10.94 -5.19 13.22
C LYS A 87 11.81 -5.31 11.97
N ARG A 88 11.33 -4.77 10.87
CA ARG A 88 11.98 -4.76 9.55
C ARG A 88 12.06 -3.34 9.06
N GLU A 89 13.15 -3.00 8.39
CA GLU A 89 13.27 -1.70 7.74
C GLU A 89 12.31 -1.61 6.56
N LEU A 90 11.63 -0.48 6.46
CA LEU A 90 10.84 -0.16 5.29
C LEU A 90 11.81 0.26 4.17
N PRO A 91 11.82 -0.43 3.01
CA PRO A 91 12.71 -0.05 1.92
C PRO A 91 12.44 1.40 1.48
N ALA A 92 13.51 2.12 1.15
CA ALA A 92 13.41 3.35 0.37
C ALA A 92 12.99 2.98 -1.06
N TYR A 93 11.70 3.04 -1.34
CA TYR A 93 11.15 2.75 -2.65
C TYR A 93 11.45 3.89 -3.63
N ASP A 94 11.68 3.52 -4.88
CA ASP A 94 11.86 4.44 -5.99
C ASP A 94 10.55 4.46 -6.80
N PHE A 95 9.75 5.50 -6.58
CA PHE A 95 8.49 5.71 -7.29
C PHE A 95 8.68 6.35 -8.67
N CYS A 96 9.89 6.80 -8.99
CA CYS A 96 10.26 7.42 -10.26
C CYS A 96 11.01 6.45 -11.20
N ALA A 97 11.21 5.20 -10.78
CA ALA A 97 11.83 4.18 -11.60
C ALA A 97 11.02 3.90 -12.88
N GLY A 98 11.53 4.32 -14.05
CA GLY A 98 10.82 4.18 -15.32
C GLY A 98 9.73 5.24 -15.53
N PHE A 99 9.81 6.36 -14.81
CA PHE A 99 8.93 7.51 -14.98
C PHE A 99 9.08 8.11 -16.38
N ARG A 100 7.96 8.52 -16.98
CA ARG A 100 7.92 9.09 -18.33
C ARG A 100 7.94 10.61 -18.25
N ASP A 101 8.59 11.25 -19.22
CA ASP A 101 8.72 12.71 -19.25
C ASP A 101 7.35 13.43 -19.31
N GLU A 102 6.39 12.84 -20.00
CA GLU A 102 5.01 13.36 -20.10
C GLU A 102 4.31 13.47 -18.75
N TRP A 103 4.77 12.74 -17.72
CA TRP A 103 4.16 12.74 -16.40
C TRP A 103 4.66 13.84 -15.48
N TYR A 104 5.72 14.59 -15.84
CA TYR A 104 6.20 15.72 -15.04
C TYR A 104 5.17 16.84 -14.90
N MET A 105 4.23 16.95 -15.85
CA MET A 105 3.15 17.93 -15.81
C MET A 105 1.92 17.44 -15.04
N LYS A 106 1.90 16.17 -14.62
CA LYS A 106 0.80 15.55 -13.88
C LYS A 106 1.05 15.63 -12.37
N ARG A 107 -0.03 15.55 -11.59
CA ARG A 107 0.05 15.33 -10.14
C ARG A 107 0.64 13.95 -9.87
N PHE A 108 1.78 13.91 -9.20
CA PHE A 108 2.45 12.65 -8.88
C PHE A 108 2.03 12.14 -7.50
N LYS A 109 1.61 10.88 -7.42
CA LYS A 109 1.20 10.24 -6.16
C LYS A 109 1.96 8.94 -5.90
N PRO A 110 2.96 8.94 -5.01
CA PRO A 110 3.63 7.72 -4.57
C PRO A 110 2.73 6.94 -3.62
N VAL A 111 2.34 5.71 -3.98
CA VAL A 111 1.37 4.90 -3.24
C VAL A 111 2.00 3.60 -2.78
N LEU A 112 1.90 3.32 -1.48
CA LEU A 112 2.12 2.00 -0.92
C LEU A 112 0.78 1.27 -0.80
N LEU A 113 0.56 0.30 -1.69
CA LEU A 113 -0.68 -0.46 -1.77
C LEU A 113 -0.57 -1.76 -0.97
N ILE A 114 -1.29 -1.85 0.14
CA ILE A 114 -1.32 -3.02 1.01
C ILE A 114 -2.17 -4.12 0.37
N ASN A 115 -1.54 -5.26 0.04
CA ASN A 115 -2.20 -6.37 -0.64
C ASN A 115 -1.67 -7.74 -0.18
N PRO A 116 -2.54 -8.68 0.25
CA PRO A 116 -3.94 -8.50 0.60
C PRO A 116 -4.15 -7.46 1.71
N VAL A 117 -5.36 -6.90 1.79
CA VAL A 117 -5.74 -5.96 2.85
C VAL A 117 -5.61 -6.64 4.22
N CYS A 118 -4.85 -6.04 5.12
CA CYS A 118 -4.67 -6.50 6.50
C CYS A 118 -5.85 -6.07 7.38
N LEU A 119 -5.89 -6.54 8.64
CA LEU A 119 -6.98 -6.23 9.57
C LEU A 119 -7.03 -4.74 9.87
N GLN A 120 -5.86 -4.17 10.14
CA GLN A 120 -5.68 -2.77 10.46
C GLN A 120 -4.26 -2.34 10.07
N ILE A 121 -4.10 -1.06 9.77
CA ILE A 121 -2.80 -0.41 9.61
C ILE A 121 -2.65 0.54 10.79
N ASN A 122 -1.55 0.41 11.52
CA ASN A 122 -1.25 1.21 12.69
C ASN A 122 0.04 1.98 12.50
N TYR A 123 0.12 3.11 13.18
CA TYR A 123 1.36 3.85 13.41
C TYR A 123 1.66 3.83 14.90
N THR A 124 2.83 3.31 15.25
CA THR A 124 3.33 3.18 16.61
C THR A 124 4.46 4.18 16.82
N SER A 125 4.29 5.06 17.80
CA SER A 125 5.27 6.07 18.19
C SER A 125 5.52 6.01 19.70
N ALA A 126 6.49 6.78 20.19
CA ALA A 126 6.70 6.95 21.63
C ALA A 126 5.44 7.44 22.37
N CYS A 127 4.56 8.20 21.68
CA CYS A 127 3.32 8.74 22.23
C CYS A 127 2.14 7.75 22.19
N GLY A 128 2.35 6.54 21.65
CA GLY A 128 1.33 5.50 21.57
C GLY A 128 1.02 5.04 20.14
N ASN A 129 -0.07 4.28 20.03
CA ASN A 129 -0.52 3.66 18.79
C ASN A 129 -1.75 4.39 18.25
N ARG A 130 -1.76 4.67 16.95
CA ARG A 130 -2.94 5.19 16.25
C ARG A 130 -3.22 4.39 14.97
N ILE A 131 -4.47 4.46 14.52
CA ILE A 131 -4.90 3.88 13.24
C ILE A 131 -4.47 4.82 12.12
N VAL A 132 -4.03 4.23 11.01
CA VAL A 132 -3.67 4.93 9.78
C VAL A 132 -4.87 4.94 8.85
N GLY A 133 -5.28 6.13 8.42
CA GLY A 133 -6.36 6.31 7.45
C GLY A 133 -5.95 5.88 6.04
N ALA A 134 -6.94 5.55 5.20
CA ALA A 134 -6.66 5.37 3.78
C ALA A 134 -6.36 6.72 3.12
N GLY A 135 -5.32 6.78 2.29
CA GLY A 135 -4.85 8.03 1.69
C GLY A 135 -4.04 8.91 2.64
N GLU A 136 -3.74 8.42 3.84
CA GLU A 136 -2.82 9.12 4.73
C GLU A 136 -1.38 9.01 4.23
N ILE A 137 -0.61 10.09 4.38
CA ILE A 137 0.80 10.12 4.01
C ILE A 137 1.64 9.59 5.17
N MET A 138 2.48 8.61 4.87
CA MET A 138 3.48 8.06 5.79
C MET A 138 4.77 7.77 5.05
N ASN A 139 5.89 8.24 5.59
CA ASN A 139 7.21 8.07 4.98
C ASN A 139 7.21 8.51 3.51
N ASP A 140 6.62 9.68 3.22
CA ASP A 140 6.50 10.29 1.90
C ASP A 140 5.66 9.48 0.88
N MET A 141 4.80 8.59 1.38
CA MET A 141 3.95 7.73 0.56
C MET A 141 2.51 7.75 1.05
N TYR A 142 1.56 7.74 0.12
CA TYR A 142 0.15 7.51 0.42
C TYR A 142 -0.10 6.04 0.71
N ILE A 143 -0.72 5.74 1.86
CA ILE A 143 -1.04 4.37 2.26
C ILE A 143 -2.47 4.01 1.84
N TYR A 144 -2.61 2.94 1.06
CA TYR A 144 -3.91 2.52 0.58
C TYR A 144 -4.18 1.02 0.72
N SER A 145 -5.45 0.69 0.91
CA SER A 145 -6.00 -0.61 0.54
C SER A 145 -6.51 -0.57 -0.90
N SER A 146 -6.61 -1.73 -1.54
CA SER A 146 -7.05 -1.81 -2.95
C SER A 146 -8.41 -1.18 -3.22
N SER A 147 -9.40 -1.36 -2.34
CA SER A 147 -10.74 -0.77 -2.51
C SER A 147 -10.72 0.75 -2.40
N ARG A 148 -9.95 1.30 -1.45
CA ARG A 148 -9.85 2.74 -1.23
C ARG A 148 -9.09 3.44 -2.35
N LEU A 149 -7.96 2.88 -2.79
CA LEU A 149 -7.24 3.42 -3.95
C LEU A 149 -8.16 3.51 -5.19
N MET A 150 -8.92 2.44 -5.46
CA MET A 150 -9.86 2.44 -6.59
C MET A 150 -10.97 3.49 -6.46
N SER A 151 -11.44 3.76 -5.23
CA SER A 151 -12.45 4.79 -4.98
C SER A 151 -11.90 6.19 -5.26
N ASP A 152 -10.69 6.49 -4.80
CA ASP A 152 -10.08 7.81 -4.94
C ASP A 152 -9.70 8.09 -6.40
N ILE A 153 -9.19 7.08 -7.12
CA ILE A 153 -8.94 7.21 -8.57
C ILE A 153 -10.24 7.56 -9.31
N VAL A 154 -11.38 6.95 -8.96
CA VAL A 154 -12.67 7.27 -9.59
C VAL A 154 -13.12 8.68 -9.25
N ALA A 155 -12.99 9.09 -7.99
CA ALA A 155 -13.37 10.44 -7.57
C ALA A 155 -12.60 11.50 -8.36
N GLU A 156 -11.27 11.37 -8.47
CA GLU A 156 -10.42 12.30 -9.22
C GLU A 156 -10.63 12.27 -10.74
N SER A 157 -11.20 11.20 -11.29
CA SER A 157 -11.46 11.12 -12.74
C SER A 157 -12.82 11.72 -13.13
N ASN A 158 -13.64 12.10 -12.14
CA ASN A 158 -14.97 12.70 -12.35
C ASN A 158 -15.02 14.18 -11.95
N GLU A 159 -13.92 14.73 -11.44
CA GLU A 159 -13.72 16.16 -11.19
C GLU A 159 -13.28 16.85 -12.49
#